data_AF-A0A8C6T5X6-F1
#
_entry.id   AF-A0A8C6T5X6-F1
#
_cell.length_a   1.000
_cell.length_b   1.000
_cell.length_c   1.000
_cell.angle_alpha   90.00
_cell.angle_beta   90.00
_cell.angle_gamma   90.00
#
_symmetry.space_group_name_H-M   'P 1'
#
loop_
_entity.id
_entity.type
_entity.pdbx_description
1 polymer ?
#
loop_
_entity_poly.entity_id
_entity_poly.type
_entity_poly.pdbx_seq_one_letter_code
_entity_poly.pdbx_strand_id
1 'polypeptide(L)' 'FRKNPCAQFWTTYQVRSSDWSVEALLARWSMRCELVPLRAFEADKSELAGSRLPGNHSIQMLIIRISFVKKLLLKM' A
#
# COMPACT_ATOMS: atom_id res chain seq x y z
N PHE A 1 14.12 3.52 -22.23
CA PHE A 1 13.06 3.77 -21.23
C PHE A 1 13.64 4.53 -20.03
N ARG A 2 13.04 5.65 -19.60
CA ARG A 2 13.40 6.36 -18.36
C ARG A 2 12.58 5.82 -17.20
N LYS A 3 13.22 5.55 -16.06
CA LYS A 3 12.54 5.20 -14.80
C LYS A 3 12.23 6.47 -14.01
N ASN A 4 11.02 6.60 -13.48
CA ASN A 4 10.65 7.68 -12.57
C ASN A 4 10.90 7.22 -11.11
N PRO A 5 11.96 7.70 -10.43
CA PRO A 5 12.26 7.30 -9.05
C PRO A 5 11.22 7.82 -8.04
N CYS A 6 10.40 8.80 -8.43
CA CYS A 6 9.34 9.36 -7.61
C CYS A 6 7.96 8.72 -7.89
N ALA A 7 7.90 7.68 -8.74
CA ALA A 7 6.64 7.01 -9.05
C ALA A 7 6.02 6.40 -7.80
N GLN A 8 4.70 6.57 -7.68
CA GLN A 8 3.87 5.98 -6.64
C GLN A 8 2.73 5.22 -7.30
N PHE A 9 2.45 4.04 -6.77
CA PHE A 9 1.29 3.24 -7.13
C PHE A 9 0.30 3.30 -5.99
N TRP A 10 -0.88 3.85 -6.27
CA TRP A 10 -1.98 3.94 -5.33
C TRP A 10 -2.93 2.79 -5.61
N THR A 11 -3.27 2.03 -4.58
CA THR A 11 -4.18 0.88 -4.72
C THR A 11 -5.04 0.71 -3.48
N THR A 12 -6.22 0.12 -3.68
CA THR A 12 -7.12 -0.33 -2.62
C THR A 12 -7.17 -1.84 -2.64
N TYR A 13 -7.01 -2.47 -1.49
CA TYR A 13 -7.06 -3.91 -1.32
C TYR A 13 -8.13 -4.28 -0.29
N GLN A 14 -9.00 -5.22 -0.65
CA GLN A 14 -9.93 -5.83 0.29
C GLN A 14 -9.30 -7.12 0.81
N VAL A 15 -9.13 -7.22 2.13
CA VAL A 15 -8.54 -8.41 2.76
C VAL A 15 -9.46 -9.61 2.54
N ARG A 16 -8.94 -10.67 1.91
CA ARG A 16 -9.69 -11.90 1.59
C ARG A 16 -9.20 -13.14 2.36
N SER A 17 -7.96 -13.14 2.80
CA SER A 17 -7.37 -14.14 3.71
C SER A 17 -6.20 -13.46 4.42
N SER A 18 -6.01 -13.78 5.71
CA SER A 18 -4.87 -13.33 6.51
C SER A 18 -3.61 -14.18 6.32
N ASP A 19 -3.70 -15.27 5.56
CA ASP A 19 -2.62 -16.25 5.42
C ASP A 19 -1.54 -15.78 4.43
N TRP A 20 -1.86 -14.77 3.62
CA TRP A 20 -0.99 -14.25 2.58
C TRP A 20 -0.69 -12.78 2.81
N SER A 21 0.59 -12.45 2.72
CA SER A 21 1.10 -11.10 2.94
C SER A 21 1.93 -10.64 1.74
N VAL A 22 1.85 -9.36 1.40
CA VAL A 22 2.55 -8.76 0.25
C VAL A 22 3.99 -8.35 0.60
N GLU A 23 4.32 -8.33 1.89
CA GLU A 23 5.58 -7.85 2.47
C GLU A 23 6.79 -8.58 1.87
N ALA A 24 6.71 -9.90 1.68
CA ALA A 24 7.78 -10.68 1.05
C ALA A 24 8.04 -10.25 -0.41
N LEU A 25 6.97 -9.92 -1.16
CA LEU A 25 7.09 -9.44 -2.54
C LEU A 25 7.66 -8.01 -2.59
N LEU A 26 7.21 -7.13 -1.69
CA LEU A 26 7.74 -5.78 -1.57
C LEU A 26 9.24 -5.80 -1.26
N ALA A 27 9.67 -6.63 -0.33
CA ALA A 27 11.08 -6.83 -0.01
C ALA A 27 11.87 -7.35 -1.23
N ARG A 28 11.36 -8.40 -1.90
CA ARG A 28 11.98 -8.97 -3.11
C ARG A 28 12.20 -7.93 -4.20
N TRP A 29 11.30 -6.97 -4.33
CA TRP A 29 11.34 -5.93 -5.37
C TRP A 29 11.94 -4.60 -4.91
N SER A 30 12.52 -4.53 -3.70
CA SER A 30 13.04 -3.28 -3.12
C SER A 30 12.01 -2.16 -3.11
N MET A 31 10.77 -2.50 -2.78
CA MET A 31 9.65 -1.59 -2.64
C MET A 31 9.23 -1.49 -1.18
N ARG A 32 8.53 -0.41 -0.87
CA ARG A 32 7.89 -0.17 0.42
C ARG A 32 6.45 0.25 0.20
N CYS A 33 5.63 -0.02 1.20
CA CYS A 33 4.23 0.31 1.20
C CYS A 33 3.90 1.16 2.44
N GLU A 34 3.05 2.17 2.27
CA GLU A 34 2.49 2.97 3.35
C GLU A 34 0.96 2.84 3.33
N LEU A 35 0.35 2.64 4.50
CA LEU A 35 -1.10 2.65 4.67
C LEU A 35 -1.61 4.09 4.65
N VAL A 36 -2.65 4.33 3.86
CA VAL A 36 -3.37 5.60 3.83
C VAL A 36 -4.61 5.48 4.71
N PRO A 37 -4.79 6.35 5.71
CA PRO A 37 -5.99 6.35 6.54
C PRO A 37 -7.25 6.58 5.72
N LEU A 38 -8.20 5.63 5.77
CA LEU A 38 -9.48 5.72 5.06
C LEU A 38 -10.41 6.80 5.61
N ARG A 39 -10.22 7.23 6.86
CA ARG A 39 -11.01 8.28 7.52
C ARG A 39 -11.06 9.59 6.74
N ALA A 40 -9.99 9.92 6.01
CA ALA A 40 -9.92 11.15 5.21
C ALA A 40 -10.85 11.09 3.97
N PHE A 41 -11.32 9.90 3.62
CA PHE A 41 -12.23 9.63 2.50
C PHE A 41 -13.62 9.18 2.98
N GLU A 42 -13.88 9.23 4.30
CA GLU A 42 -15.09 8.68 4.93
C GLU A 42 -15.34 7.19 4.60
N ALA A 43 -14.25 6.45 4.33
CA ALA A 43 -14.28 5.06 3.89
C ALA A 43 -13.93 4.06 5.02
N ASP A 44 -13.94 4.51 6.27
CA ASP A 44 -13.66 3.73 7.48
C ASP A 44 -14.94 3.25 8.19
N LYS A 45 -16.10 3.40 7.55
CA LYS A 45 -17.41 2.96 8.02
C LYS A 45 -17.76 1.57 7.47
N SER A 46 -18.80 0.94 8.02
CA SER A 46 -19.32 -0.35 7.52
C SER A 46 -19.93 -0.25 6.11
N GLU A 47 -20.23 0.96 5.67
CA GLU A 47 -20.82 1.28 4.38
C GLU A 47 -19.84 2.17 3.60
N LEU A 48 -19.60 1.82 2.34
CA LEU A 48 -18.77 2.61 1.44
C LEU A 48 -19.67 3.27 0.42
N ALA A 49 -19.66 4.61 0.36
CA ALA A 49 -20.51 5.41 -0.54
C ALA A 49 -22.01 5.05 -0.44
N GLY A 50 -22.51 4.75 0.77
CA GLY A 50 -23.90 4.35 1.00
C GLY A 50 -24.25 2.91 0.58
N SER A 51 -23.25 2.12 0.18
CA SER A 51 -23.42 0.70 -0.13
C SER A 51 -22.82 -0.17 0.97
N ARG A 52 -23.57 -1.21 1.37
CA ARG A 52 -23.06 -2.26 2.25
C ARG A 52 -22.19 -3.19 1.43
N LEU A 53 -20.93 -3.33 1.84
CA LEU A 53 -20.05 -4.30 1.22
C LEU A 53 -20.39 -5.71 1.79
N PRO A 54 -20.60 -6.74 0.95
CA PRO A 54 -21.12 -8.04 1.38
C PRO A 54 -20.07 -8.93 2.04
N GLY A 55 -20.00 -8.97 3.38
CA GLY A 55 -18.94 -9.63 4.17
C GLY A 55 -18.29 -8.66 5.18
N ASN A 56 -17.64 -9.17 6.23
CA ASN A 56 -16.97 -8.31 7.20
C ASN A 56 -15.66 -7.80 6.59
N HIS A 57 -15.70 -6.62 5.96
CA HIS A 57 -14.64 -6.17 5.06
C HIS A 57 -13.69 -5.21 5.71
N SER A 58 -12.41 -5.58 5.70
CA SER A 58 -11.32 -4.63 5.92
C SER A 58 -10.78 -4.21 4.55
N ILE A 59 -11.01 -2.95 4.18
CA ILE A 59 -10.35 -2.30 3.05
C ILE A 59 -9.08 -1.65 3.57
N GLN A 60 -8.01 -1.79 2.80
CA GLN A 60 -6.77 -1.07 3.01
C GLN A 60 -6.48 -0.22 1.77
N MET A 61 -6.01 1.00 2.00
CA MET A 61 -5.49 1.84 0.93
C MET A 61 -3.99 1.95 1.11
N LEU A 62 -3.27 1.76 0.01
CA LEU A 62 -1.83 1.49 0.00
C LEU A 62 -1.15 2.41 -1.02
N ILE A 63 -0.04 3.01 -0.61
CA ILE A 63 0.89 3.68 -1.52
C ILE A 63 2.17 2.85 -1.61
N ILE A 64 2.39 2.22 -2.75
CA ILE A 64 3.59 1.44 -3.04
C ILE A 64 4.58 2.31 -3.82
N ARG A 65 5.84 2.31 -3.39
CA ARG A 65 6.92 3.03 -4.07
C ARG A 65 8.26 2.33 -3.90
N ILE A 66 9.24 2.71 -4.70
CA ILE A 66 10.60 2.18 -4.54
C ILE A 66 11.19 2.59 -3.19
N SER A 67 11.89 1.67 -2.55
CA SER A 67 12.62 1.97 -1.32
C SER A 67 13.83 2.83 -1.65
N PHE A 68 14.00 3.93 -0.93
CA PHE A 68 15.26 4.68 -0.99
C PHE A 68 16.33 3.83 -0.30
N VAL A 69 17.19 3.20 -1.08
CA VAL A 69 18.45 2.69 -0.55
C VAL A 69 19.29 3.92 -0.23
N LYS A 70 19.45 4.25 1.07
CA LYS A 70 20.55 5.12 1.49
C LYS A 70 21.82 4.41 1.03
N LYS A 71 22.42 4.84 -0.09
CA LYS A 71 23.83 4.57 -0.33
C LYS A 71 24.53 5.16 0.88
N LEU A 72 25.02 4.31 1.77
CA LEU A 72 25.95 4.73 2.80
C LEU A 72 27.06 5.47 2.05
N LEU A 73 27.14 6.77 2.24
CA LEU A 73 28.30 7.56 1.83
C LEU A 73 29.43 7.15 2.78
N LEU A 74 29.96 5.94 2.60
CA LEU A 74 31.33 5.62 2.95
C LEU A 74 32.18 6.10 1.78
N LYS A 75 32.42 7.40 1.75
CA LYS A 75 33.58 7.97 1.07
C LYS A 75 34.32 8.81 2.09
N MET A 76 35.61 8.47 2.20
CA MET A 76 36.68 9.08 2.99
C MET A 76 36.83 8.53 4.40
#